data_AF-A0A943RYX4-F1
#
_entry.id   AF-A0A943RYX4-F1
#
_cell.length_a   1.000
_cell.length_b   1.000
_cell.length_c   1.000
_cell.angle_alpha   90.00
_cell.angle_beta   90.00
_cell.angle_gamma   90.00
#
_symmetry.space_group_name_H-M   'P 1'
#
loop_
_entity.id
_entity.type
_entity.pdbx_description
1 polymer ?
#
loop_
_entity_poly.entity_id
_entity_poly.type
_entity_poly.pdbx_seq_one_letter_code
_entity_poly.pdbx_strand_id
1 'polypeptide(L)'
;MVYAIYIAAAAVIGLLIGFVALAVGWLRKTVLRNVRSKTVGLLSVYDELLEDRSRKLREMQEALEVSSEKPEASDRKQTEKRPAEETPVRTAAGTLGMAERAGAAVYRDRTVGGLYRMIRQNFSFRVEELLPGLDHMKAAGTGPAGRLLKELDWDTMYRLSTLSPEDQLAVLYGTLPAEGLELLKTYTGRNRQFGALAFYDHLRDLADAEPKPACLRVPADLASDVRYWGEVKIQPDEEICEGFQMEADNCLYDYCIKAREMS
;
A
#
# COMPACT_ATOMS: atom_id res chain seq x y z
N MET A 1 -16.65 61.59 -2.66
CA MET A 1 -15.76 61.13 -1.58
C MET A 1 -16.15 59.76 -1.03
N VAL A 2 -17.42 59.53 -0.66
CA VAL A 2 -17.87 58.25 -0.07
C VAL A 2 -17.58 57.02 -0.94
N TYR A 3 -17.80 57.10 -2.26
CA TYR A 3 -17.52 55.98 -3.18
C TYR A 3 -16.02 55.59 -3.28
N ALA A 4 -15.11 56.56 -3.13
CA ALA A 4 -13.67 56.26 -3.15
C ALA A 4 -13.23 55.46 -1.93
N ILE A 5 -13.87 55.69 -0.78
CA ILE A 5 -13.63 54.96 0.47
C ILE A 5 -14.12 53.51 0.34
N TYR A 6 -15.29 53.29 -0.27
CA TYR A 6 -15.81 51.94 -0.52
C TYR A 6 -14.93 51.13 -1.48
N ILE A 7 -14.43 51.76 -2.54
CA ILE A 7 -13.52 51.09 -3.49
C ILE A 7 -12.19 50.73 -2.81
N ALA A 8 -11.64 51.64 -1.99
CA ALA A 8 -10.44 51.38 -1.23
C ALA A 8 -10.64 50.24 -0.20
N ALA A 9 -11.78 50.22 0.50
CA ALA A 9 -12.11 49.15 1.44
C ALA A 9 -12.26 47.79 0.74
N ALA A 10 -12.90 47.74 -0.43
CA ALA A 10 -13.03 46.51 -1.21
C ALA A 10 -11.68 45.97 -1.69
N ALA A 11 -10.75 46.85 -2.09
CA ALA A 11 -9.39 46.47 -2.48
C ALA A 11 -8.61 45.84 -1.31
N VAL A 12 -8.74 46.41 -0.10
CA VAL A 12 -8.08 45.88 1.10
C VAL A 12 -8.66 44.51 1.48
N ILE A 13 -9.97 44.33 1.40
CA ILE A 13 -10.63 43.04 1.66
C ILE A 13 -10.18 41.98 0.66
N GLY A 14 -10.11 42.32 -0.63
CA GLY A 14 -9.60 41.42 -1.67
C GLY A 14 -8.16 40.99 -1.43
N LEU A 15 -7.31 41.92 -1.00
CA LEU A 15 -5.91 41.63 -0.67
C LEU A 15 -5.78 40.70 0.55
N LEU A 16 -6.60 40.92 1.59
CA LEU A 16 -6.63 40.03 2.76
C LEU A 16 -7.08 38.61 2.39
N ILE A 17 -8.11 38.47 1.56
CA ILE A 17 -8.58 37.15 1.10
C ILE A 17 -7.49 36.45 0.29
N GLY A 18 -6.81 37.19 -0.61
CA GLY A 18 -5.67 36.66 -1.37
C GLY A 18 -4.52 36.19 -0.48
N PHE A 19 -4.21 36.94 0.58
CA PHE A 19 -3.17 36.58 1.54
C PHE A 19 -3.53 35.30 2.32
N VAL A 20 -4.78 35.17 2.77
CA VAL A 20 -5.27 33.95 3.44
C VAL A 20 -5.19 32.74 2.50
N ALA A 21 -5.60 32.89 1.24
CA ALA A 21 -5.50 31.81 0.25
C ALA A 21 -4.05 31.36 0.01
N LEU A 22 -3.11 32.30 -0.07
CA LEU A 22 -1.68 32.00 -0.20
C LEU A 22 -1.12 31.31 1.04
N ALA A 23 -1.50 31.76 2.25
CA ALA A 23 -1.09 31.14 3.50
C ALA A 23 -1.57 29.69 3.61
N VAL A 24 -2.81 29.40 3.21
CA VAL A 24 -3.34 28.02 3.17
C VAL A 24 -2.59 27.17 2.14
N GLY A 25 -2.27 27.72 0.97
CA GLY A 25 -1.47 27.03 -0.05
C GLY A 25 -0.06 26.67 0.42
N TRP A 26 0.59 27.59 1.13
CA TRP A 26 1.92 27.38 1.72
C TRP A 26 1.89 26.37 2.86
N LEU A 27 0.85 26.41 3.70
CA LEU A 27 0.66 25.47 4.79
C LEU A 27 0.46 24.05 4.25
N ARG A 28 -0.35 23.86 3.21
CA ARG A 28 -0.53 22.55 2.55
C ARG A 28 0.79 21.99 2.03
N LYS A 29 1.59 22.79 1.31
CA LYS A 29 2.90 22.36 0.80
C LYS A 29 3.87 22.00 1.91
N THR A 30 3.88 22.77 2.99
CA THR A 30 4.79 22.56 4.14
C THR A 30 4.39 21.32 4.92
N VAL A 31 3.09 21.14 5.21
CA VAL A 31 2.56 19.97 5.92
C VAL A 31 2.80 18.71 5.11
N LEU A 32 2.56 18.71 3.79
CA LEU A 32 2.78 17.53 2.95
C LEU A 32 4.25 17.09 2.90
N ARG A 33 5.19 18.05 2.83
CA ARG A 33 6.64 17.76 2.94
C ARG A 33 7.05 17.26 4.33
N ASN A 34 6.47 17.82 5.39
CA ASN A 34 6.81 17.43 6.77
C ASN A 34 6.26 16.06 7.14
N VAL A 35 5.06 15.73 6.68
CA VAL A 35 4.47 14.39 6.88
C VAL A 35 5.29 13.36 6.12
N ARG A 36 5.61 13.59 4.83
CA ARG A 36 6.39 12.63 4.04
C ARG A 36 7.77 12.34 4.64
N SER A 37 8.46 13.33 5.21
CA SER A 37 9.78 13.11 5.83
C SER A 37 9.69 12.41 7.20
N LYS A 38 8.71 12.76 8.05
CA LYS A 38 8.55 12.13 9.36
C LYS A 38 7.96 10.73 9.29
N THR A 39 7.05 10.46 8.34
CA THR A 39 6.47 9.13 8.14
C THR A 39 7.52 8.15 7.60
N VAL A 40 8.39 8.58 6.69
CA VAL A 40 9.49 7.74 6.19
C VAL A 40 10.51 7.45 7.29
N GLY A 41 10.84 8.44 8.13
CA GLY A 41 11.75 8.24 9.26
C GLY A 41 11.18 7.34 10.37
N LEU A 42 9.86 7.39 10.63
CA LEU A 42 9.24 6.43 11.55
C LEU A 42 9.21 5.02 10.94
N LEU A 43 8.91 4.89 9.64
CA LEU A 43 8.87 3.59 8.98
C LEU A 43 10.23 2.89 9.03
N SER A 44 11.33 3.62 8.79
CA SER A 44 12.68 3.05 8.85
C SER A 44 13.06 2.59 10.26
N VAL A 45 12.59 3.28 11.31
CA VAL A 45 12.83 2.86 12.70
C VAL A 45 12.06 1.59 13.03
N TYR A 46 10.84 1.41 12.49
CA TYR A 46 10.09 0.17 12.68
C TYR A 46 10.70 -1.02 11.93
N ASP A 47 11.20 -0.80 10.71
CA ASP A 47 11.89 -1.83 9.93
C ASP A 47 13.17 -2.28 10.65
N GLU A 48 13.98 -1.36 11.16
CA GLU A 48 15.19 -1.68 11.93
C GLU A 48 14.86 -2.51 13.19
N LEU A 49 13.76 -2.17 13.88
CA LEU A 49 13.31 -2.88 15.07
C LEU A 49 12.77 -4.29 14.76
N LEU A 50 12.14 -4.46 13.59
CA LEU A 50 11.69 -5.76 13.08
C LEU A 50 12.87 -6.65 12.70
N GLU A 51 13.87 -6.10 12.01
CA GLU A 51 15.10 -6.83 11.68
C GLU A 51 15.81 -7.31 12.94
N ASP A 52 15.94 -6.44 13.95
CA ASP A 52 16.62 -6.76 15.21
C ASP A 52 15.91 -7.87 16.00
N ARG A 53 14.56 -7.88 15.96
CA ARG A 53 13.75 -8.95 16.56
C ARG A 53 13.84 -10.26 15.77
N SER A 54 13.84 -10.19 14.45
CA SER A 54 13.98 -11.37 13.59
C SER A 54 15.34 -12.06 13.79
N ARG A 55 16.41 -11.29 13.97
CA ARG A 55 17.76 -11.81 14.26
C ARG A 55 17.81 -12.51 15.61
N LYS A 56 17.27 -11.88 16.66
CA LYS A 56 17.21 -12.48 18.00
C LYS A 56 16.39 -13.78 18.03
N LEU A 57 15.32 -13.87 17.24
CA LEU A 57 14.53 -15.10 17.13
C LEU A 57 15.34 -16.22 16.47
N ARG A 58 16.10 -15.92 15.40
CA ARG A 58 16.99 -16.91 14.76
C ARG A 58 18.09 -17.39 15.70
N GLU A 59 18.75 -16.47 16.41
CA GLU A 59 19.79 -16.82 17.39
C GLU A 59 19.24 -17.71 18.53
N MET A 60 18.03 -17.44 19.02
CA MET A 60 17.38 -18.30 20.03
C MET A 60 17.00 -19.67 19.47
N GLN A 61 16.56 -19.72 18.22
CA GLN A 61 16.17 -20.97 17.56
C GLN A 61 17.40 -21.85 17.28
N GLU A 62 18.48 -21.26 16.80
CA GLU A 62 19.78 -21.94 16.63
C GLU A 62 20.34 -22.42 17.98
N ALA A 63 20.21 -21.64 19.05
CA ALA A 63 20.64 -22.05 20.39
C ALA A 63 19.80 -23.22 20.96
N LEU A 64 18.51 -23.27 20.63
CA LEU A 64 17.62 -24.38 21.00
C LEU A 64 17.93 -25.65 20.21
N GLU A 65 18.20 -25.53 18.91
CA GLU A 65 18.60 -26.66 18.06
C GLU A 65 19.93 -27.25 18.53
N VAL A 66 20.94 -26.41 18.82
CA VAL A 66 22.24 -26.84 19.37
C VAL A 66 22.11 -27.46 20.77
N SER A 67 21.16 -27.00 21.58
CA SER A 67 20.90 -27.59 22.90
C SER A 67 20.13 -28.92 22.81
N SER A 68 19.39 -29.16 21.73
CA SER A 68 18.64 -30.40 21.51
C SER A 68 19.46 -31.54 20.91
N GLU A 69 20.66 -31.25 20.36
CA GLU A 69 21.58 -32.24 19.79
C GLU A 69 22.57 -32.87 20.78
N LYS A 70 22.55 -32.51 22.08
CA LYS A 70 23.34 -33.21 23.11
C LYS A 70 22.54 -34.38 23.71
N PRO A 71 22.94 -35.65 23.49
CA PRO A 71 22.25 -36.79 24.07
C PRO A 71 22.57 -36.92 25.56
N GLU A 72 21.55 -36.86 26.41
CA GLU A 72 21.65 -37.24 27.81
C GLU A 72 21.80 -38.76 27.96
N ALA A 73 22.93 -39.18 28.53
CA ALA A 73 23.11 -40.53 29.06
C ALA A 73 23.90 -40.46 30.37
N SER A 74 23.21 -40.65 31.50
CA SER A 74 23.68 -41.43 32.65
C SER A 74 22.72 -41.30 33.84
N ASP A 75 21.91 -42.32 34.02
CA ASP A 75 21.12 -42.62 35.22
C ASP A 75 22.01 -43.34 36.26
N ARG A 76 22.10 -42.85 37.51
CA ARG A 76 21.84 -43.61 38.76
C ARG A 76 22.30 -42.93 40.05
N LYS A 77 21.30 -42.81 40.92
CA LYS A 77 21.22 -42.58 42.38
C LYS A 77 22.40 -43.07 43.25
N GLN A 78 22.78 -42.26 44.25
CA GLN A 78 22.79 -42.69 45.66
C GLN A 78 22.79 -41.51 46.67
N THR A 79 21.95 -41.68 47.68
CA THR A 79 21.63 -40.83 48.84
C THR A 79 22.72 -40.90 49.91
N GLU A 80 23.13 -39.79 50.53
CA GLU A 80 23.03 -39.56 52.00
C GLU A 80 23.73 -38.28 52.51
N LYS A 81 23.08 -37.70 53.55
CA LYS A 81 23.57 -36.78 54.59
C LYS A 81 23.70 -35.28 54.27
N ARG A 82 22.74 -34.52 54.82
CA ARG A 82 22.91 -33.12 55.30
C ARG A 82 23.40 -33.17 56.76
N PRO A 83 24.10 -32.14 57.28
CA PRO A 83 23.42 -30.90 57.71
C PRO A 83 24.17 -29.58 57.41
N ALA A 84 23.37 -28.48 57.41
CA ALA A 84 23.64 -27.02 57.57
C ALA A 84 24.87 -26.38 56.86
N GLU A 85 24.80 -25.26 56.13
CA GLU A 85 24.17 -23.96 56.44
C GLU A 85 23.80 -23.16 55.15
N GLU A 86 22.66 -22.48 55.25
CA GLU A 86 22.20 -21.20 54.67
C GLU A 86 22.81 -20.63 53.37
N THR A 87 22.01 -20.68 52.30
CA THR A 87 21.86 -19.61 51.30
C THR A 87 20.50 -19.79 50.62
N PRO A 88 19.68 -18.74 50.41
CA PRO A 88 18.31 -18.92 49.96
C PRO A 88 18.30 -19.27 48.46
N VAL A 89 18.11 -20.55 48.18
CA VAL A 89 17.75 -21.04 46.85
C VAL A 89 16.38 -20.47 46.51
N ARG A 90 16.35 -19.43 45.67
CA ARG A 90 15.13 -19.00 44.97
C ARG A 90 14.64 -20.17 44.14
N THR A 91 13.62 -20.85 44.64
CA THR A 91 12.94 -21.95 43.97
C THR A 91 12.39 -21.48 42.62
N ALA A 92 12.67 -22.24 41.56
CA ALA A 92 12.13 -22.06 40.21
C ALA A 92 10.58 -22.02 40.13
N ALA A 93 9.89 -22.34 41.23
CA ALA A 93 8.47 -22.12 41.40
C ALA A 93 8.08 -20.62 41.39
N GLY A 94 8.97 -19.72 41.81
CA GLY A 94 8.74 -18.27 41.76
C GLY A 94 8.83 -17.68 40.36
N THR A 95 9.65 -18.26 39.48
CA THR A 95 9.78 -17.86 38.07
C THR A 95 8.68 -18.46 37.20
N LEU A 96 8.18 -19.66 37.54
CA LEU A 96 6.98 -20.24 36.90
C LEU A 96 5.71 -19.46 37.24
N GLY A 97 5.53 -19.04 38.49
CA GLY A 97 4.40 -18.20 38.90
C GLY A 97 4.45 -16.74 38.41
N MET A 98 5.61 -16.27 37.90
CA MET A 98 5.75 -14.99 37.21
C MET A 98 5.56 -15.14 35.70
N ALA A 99 6.00 -16.25 35.10
CA ALA A 99 5.74 -16.59 33.70
C ALA A 99 4.26 -16.93 33.44
N GLU A 100 3.58 -17.61 34.36
CA GLU A 100 2.12 -17.81 34.29
C GLU A 100 1.35 -16.51 34.47
N ARG A 101 1.83 -15.58 35.32
CA ARG A 101 1.21 -14.24 35.45
C ARG A 101 1.51 -13.32 34.27
N ALA A 102 2.65 -13.46 33.61
CA ALA A 102 3.00 -12.72 32.40
C ALA A 102 2.33 -13.30 31.13
N GLY A 103 2.04 -14.60 31.12
CA GLY A 103 1.30 -15.30 30.06
C GLY A 103 -0.23 -15.25 30.22
N ALA A 104 -0.73 -14.75 31.35
CA ALA A 104 -2.16 -14.58 31.62
C ALA A 104 -2.76 -13.27 31.07
N ALA A 105 -2.04 -12.56 30.19
CA ALA A 105 -2.71 -11.63 29.29
C ALA A 105 -3.49 -12.47 28.28
N VAL A 106 -4.76 -12.76 28.61
CA VAL A 106 -5.74 -13.36 27.70
C VAL A 106 -6.03 -12.35 26.58
N TYR A 107 -5.08 -12.17 25.65
CA TYR A 107 -5.26 -11.36 24.45
C TYR A 107 -6.21 -12.04 23.44
N ARG A 108 -6.46 -13.34 23.61
CA ARG A 108 -7.42 -14.09 22.81
C ARG A 108 -8.74 -14.20 23.57
N ASP A 109 -9.65 -13.27 23.28
CA ASP A 109 -11.04 -13.43 23.65
C ASP A 109 -11.57 -14.73 23.00
N ARG A 110 -11.93 -15.71 23.85
CA ARG A 110 -12.44 -17.02 23.41
C ARG A 110 -13.80 -16.92 22.72
N THR A 111 -14.50 -15.79 22.87
CA THR A 111 -15.79 -15.55 22.23
C THR A 111 -15.66 -15.06 20.79
N VAL A 112 -14.53 -14.45 20.42
CA VAL A 112 -14.29 -13.90 19.08
C VAL A 112 -14.36 -14.99 18.01
N GLY A 113 -13.78 -16.17 18.25
CA GLY A 113 -13.86 -17.28 17.30
C GLY A 113 -15.30 -17.78 17.08
N GLY A 114 -16.14 -17.75 18.12
CA GLY A 114 -17.56 -18.12 18.02
C GLY A 114 -18.39 -17.06 17.30
N LEU A 115 -18.19 -15.79 17.64
CA LEU A 115 -18.79 -14.63 16.96
C LEU A 115 -18.40 -14.58 15.49
N TYR A 116 -17.12 -14.75 15.18
CA TYR A 116 -16.60 -14.80 13.81
C TYR A 116 -17.20 -15.97 13.03
N ARG A 117 -17.29 -17.17 13.60
CA ARG A 117 -17.96 -18.31 12.96
C ARG A 117 -19.44 -18.03 12.68
N MET A 118 -20.12 -17.36 13.61
CA MET A 118 -21.52 -16.97 13.45
C MET A 118 -21.69 -15.91 12.36
N ILE A 119 -20.79 -14.93 12.29
CA ILE A 119 -20.76 -13.92 11.22
C ILE A 119 -20.47 -14.61 9.89
N ARG A 120 -19.45 -15.46 9.80
CA ARG A 120 -19.09 -16.22 8.59
C ARG A 120 -20.23 -17.07 8.04
N GLN A 121 -20.99 -17.73 8.91
CA GLN A 121 -22.14 -18.54 8.48
C GLN A 121 -23.28 -17.70 7.90
N ASN A 122 -23.39 -16.43 8.30
CA ASN A 122 -24.44 -15.51 7.84
C ASN A 122 -23.96 -14.51 6.78
N PHE A 123 -22.65 -14.31 6.65
CA PHE A 123 -21.99 -13.43 5.70
C PHE A 123 -21.45 -14.28 4.54
N SER A 124 -22.37 -14.90 3.79
CA SER A 124 -22.00 -15.57 2.54
C SER A 124 -21.82 -14.51 1.47
N PHE A 125 -20.57 -14.29 1.08
CA PHE A 125 -20.22 -13.40 -0.01
C PHE A 125 -20.40 -14.12 -1.36
N ARG A 126 -21.17 -13.54 -2.28
CA ARG A 126 -21.27 -13.98 -3.67
C ARG A 126 -20.81 -12.85 -4.57
N VAL A 127 -19.81 -13.13 -5.40
CA VAL A 127 -19.25 -12.13 -6.33
C VAL A 127 -20.35 -11.59 -7.22
N GLU A 128 -21.28 -12.44 -7.67
CA GLU A 128 -22.40 -12.09 -8.55
C GLU A 128 -23.38 -11.08 -7.93
N GLU A 129 -23.44 -10.97 -6.60
CA GLU A 129 -24.31 -10.02 -5.89
C GLU A 129 -23.69 -8.62 -5.78
N LEU A 130 -22.36 -8.50 -5.82
CA LEU A 130 -21.67 -7.21 -5.88
C LEU A 130 -21.70 -6.59 -7.27
N LEU A 131 -21.65 -7.41 -8.31
CA LEU A 131 -21.43 -6.95 -9.69
C LEU A 131 -22.48 -5.91 -10.15
N PRO A 132 -23.79 -6.04 -9.85
CA PRO A 132 -24.78 -5.01 -10.18
C PRO A 132 -24.55 -3.70 -9.42
N GLY A 133 -24.00 -3.79 -8.20
CA GLY A 133 -23.58 -2.63 -7.42
C GLY A 133 -22.35 -1.94 -8.00
N LEU A 134 -21.56 -2.59 -8.85
CA LEU A 134 -20.37 -2.02 -9.49
C LEU A 134 -20.66 -1.43 -10.88
N ASP A 135 -21.92 -1.50 -11.35
CA ASP A 135 -22.31 -1.03 -12.69
C ASP A 135 -22.08 0.47 -12.90
N HIS A 136 -22.12 1.27 -11.86
CA HIS A 136 -21.83 2.71 -11.93
C HIS A 136 -20.32 3.02 -11.97
N MET A 137 -19.45 2.04 -11.71
CA MET A 137 -17.99 2.14 -11.84
C MET A 137 -17.48 1.62 -13.19
N LYS A 138 -18.39 1.25 -14.12
CA LYS A 138 -18.10 0.71 -15.47
C LYS A 138 -17.48 1.71 -16.46
N ALA A 139 -16.91 2.82 -16.03
CA ALA A 139 -16.57 3.90 -16.94
C ALA A 139 -15.18 4.47 -16.67
N ALA A 140 -14.18 3.65 -16.92
CA ALA A 140 -12.82 4.12 -17.08
C ALA A 140 -12.00 3.09 -17.86
N GLY A 141 -12.40 2.82 -19.10
CA GLY A 141 -11.51 2.19 -20.06
C GLY A 141 -10.16 2.93 -20.05
N THR A 142 -9.06 2.19 -20.19
CA THR A 142 -7.69 2.77 -20.22
C THR A 142 -7.69 4.03 -21.08
N GLY A 143 -7.37 5.16 -20.48
CA GLY A 143 -7.45 6.45 -21.15
C GLY A 143 -6.44 6.56 -22.32
N PRO A 144 -6.54 7.62 -23.12
CA PRO A 144 -5.73 7.79 -24.32
C PRO A 144 -4.22 7.73 -24.04
N ALA A 145 -3.74 8.29 -22.92
CA ALA A 145 -2.32 8.22 -22.55
C ALA A 145 -1.91 6.79 -22.20
N GLY A 146 -2.73 6.06 -21.44
CA GLY A 146 -2.47 4.66 -21.11
C GLY A 146 -2.49 3.73 -22.34
N ARG A 147 -3.28 4.03 -23.37
CA ARG A 147 -3.26 3.29 -24.65
C ARG A 147 -2.00 3.57 -25.44
N LEU A 148 -1.61 4.84 -25.53
CA LEU A 148 -0.39 5.24 -26.24
C LEU A 148 0.88 4.66 -25.61
N LEU A 149 0.95 4.54 -24.29
CA LEU A 149 2.08 3.89 -23.62
C LEU A 149 2.19 2.39 -23.94
N LYS A 150 1.09 1.72 -24.31
CA LYS A 150 1.15 0.32 -24.77
C LYS A 150 1.68 0.20 -26.19
N GLU A 151 1.43 1.19 -27.03
CA GLU A 151 1.91 1.23 -28.42
C GLU A 151 3.35 1.75 -28.51
N LEU A 152 3.70 2.73 -27.68
CA LEU A 152 5.02 3.31 -27.57
C LEU A 152 5.78 2.66 -26.43
N ASP A 153 6.43 1.53 -26.71
CA ASP A 153 7.33 0.92 -25.72
C ASP A 153 8.55 1.81 -25.44
N TRP A 154 9.13 1.64 -24.25
CA TRP A 154 10.30 2.38 -23.79
C TRP A 154 11.47 2.28 -24.77
N ASP A 155 11.75 1.09 -25.30
CA ASP A 155 12.84 0.87 -26.24
C ASP A 155 12.66 1.67 -27.54
N THR A 156 11.42 1.79 -28.01
CA THR A 156 11.08 2.58 -29.20
C THR A 156 11.34 4.06 -28.95
N MET A 157 10.90 4.58 -27.80
CA MET A 157 11.11 5.98 -27.42
C MET A 157 12.57 6.31 -27.14
N TYR A 158 13.33 5.36 -26.56
CA TYR A 158 14.75 5.48 -26.35
C TYR A 158 15.52 5.55 -27.67
N ARG A 159 15.19 4.69 -28.64
CA ARG A 159 15.77 4.76 -29.99
C ARG A 159 15.44 6.08 -30.67
N LEU A 160 14.21 6.56 -30.54
CA LEU A 160 13.78 7.85 -31.08
C LEU A 160 14.59 9.01 -30.48
N SER A 161 14.94 8.93 -29.20
CA SER A 161 15.71 9.98 -28.50
C SER A 161 17.11 10.21 -29.07
N THR A 162 17.64 9.27 -29.86
CA THR A 162 18.94 9.39 -30.53
C THR A 162 18.91 10.31 -31.76
N LEU A 163 17.72 10.60 -32.28
CA LEU A 163 17.50 11.48 -33.43
C LEU A 163 17.47 12.96 -33.03
N SER A 164 17.54 13.86 -34.02
CA SER A 164 17.36 15.29 -33.77
C SER A 164 15.92 15.60 -33.31
N PRO A 165 15.67 16.66 -32.53
CA PRO A 165 14.32 17.01 -32.07
C PRO A 165 13.30 17.20 -33.19
N GLU A 166 13.75 17.68 -34.36
CA GLU A 166 12.89 17.88 -35.54
C GLU A 166 12.50 16.53 -36.16
N ASP A 167 13.47 15.61 -36.29
CA ASP A 167 13.21 14.25 -36.79
C ASP A 167 12.34 13.44 -35.83
N GLN A 168 12.54 13.62 -34.52
CA GLN A 168 11.69 13.00 -33.49
C GLN A 168 10.23 13.40 -33.66
N LEU A 169 9.96 14.70 -33.85
CA LEU A 169 8.61 15.20 -34.07
C LEU A 169 8.04 14.69 -35.40
N ALA A 170 8.83 14.70 -36.49
CA ALA A 170 8.38 14.22 -37.79
C ALA A 170 7.95 12.75 -37.75
N VAL A 171 8.73 11.90 -37.07
CA VAL A 171 8.37 10.48 -36.88
C VAL A 171 7.09 10.37 -36.06
N LEU A 172 7.00 11.04 -34.90
CA LEU A 172 5.83 10.98 -34.04
C LEU A 172 4.55 11.49 -34.73
N TYR A 173 4.62 12.57 -35.51
CA TYR A 173 3.48 13.07 -36.31
C TYR A 173 3.03 12.08 -37.40
N GLY A 174 3.94 11.25 -37.90
CA GLY A 174 3.64 10.24 -38.93
C GLY A 174 3.13 8.90 -38.37
N THR A 175 3.45 8.57 -37.11
CA THR A 175 3.16 7.24 -36.54
C THR A 175 2.05 7.24 -35.50
N LEU A 176 1.82 8.36 -34.80
CA LEU A 176 0.83 8.42 -33.71
C LEU A 176 -0.61 8.45 -34.24
N PRO A 177 -1.57 7.80 -33.55
CA PRO A 177 -2.99 7.96 -33.82
C PRO A 177 -3.46 9.38 -33.48
N ALA A 178 -4.64 9.77 -34.00
CA ALA A 178 -5.19 11.13 -33.84
C ALA A 178 -5.26 11.59 -32.37
N GLU A 179 -5.62 10.69 -31.45
CA GLU A 179 -5.67 10.95 -30.00
C GLU A 179 -4.27 11.30 -29.43
N GLY A 180 -3.23 10.59 -29.89
CA GLY A 180 -1.84 10.86 -29.49
C GLY A 180 -1.26 12.11 -30.11
N LEU A 181 -1.70 12.50 -31.31
CA LEU A 181 -1.30 13.76 -31.93
C LEU A 181 -1.82 14.98 -31.16
N GLU A 182 -3.03 14.91 -30.61
CA GLU A 182 -3.58 15.98 -29.76
C GLU A 182 -2.79 16.13 -28.45
N LEU A 183 -2.40 15.01 -27.82
CA LEU A 183 -1.52 15.02 -26.65
C LEU A 183 -0.13 15.57 -26.97
N LEU A 184 0.44 15.20 -28.12
CA LEU A 184 1.72 15.71 -28.59
C LEU A 184 1.67 17.22 -28.84
N LYS A 185 0.64 17.73 -29.52
CA LYS A 185 0.43 19.18 -29.73
C LYS A 185 0.28 19.93 -28.42
N THR A 186 -0.44 19.36 -27.45
CA THR A 186 -0.61 19.95 -26.12
C THR A 186 0.73 20.05 -25.39
N TYR A 187 1.57 19.03 -25.52
CA TYR A 187 2.91 19.00 -24.92
C TYR A 187 3.87 20.00 -25.59
N THR A 188 3.92 20.04 -26.92
CA THR A 188 4.79 20.97 -27.67
C THR A 188 4.35 22.43 -27.53
N GLY A 189 3.05 22.69 -27.32
CA GLY A 189 2.57 24.03 -26.99
C GLY A 189 3.04 24.55 -25.63
N ARG A 190 3.36 23.66 -24.68
CA ARG A 190 3.82 24.00 -23.33
C ARG A 190 5.35 24.02 -23.19
N ASN A 191 6.06 23.22 -24.01
CA ASN A 191 7.50 23.03 -23.91
C ASN A 191 8.23 23.60 -25.14
N ARG A 192 9.25 24.44 -24.91
CA ARG A 192 10.04 25.08 -25.98
C ARG A 192 10.95 24.13 -26.75
N GLN A 193 11.34 23.01 -26.13
CA GLN A 193 12.19 21.99 -26.75
C GLN A 193 11.51 20.65 -26.57
N PHE A 194 11.46 19.88 -27.66
CA PHE A 194 10.92 18.53 -27.64
C PHE A 194 12.01 17.52 -27.29
N GLY A 195 11.69 16.57 -26.41
CA GLY A 195 12.51 15.40 -26.17
C GLY A 195 11.63 14.18 -25.99
N ALA A 196 11.91 13.12 -26.76
CA ALA A 196 11.14 11.87 -26.76
C ALA A 196 10.93 11.30 -25.35
N LEU A 197 12.00 11.23 -24.55
CA LEU A 197 11.95 10.68 -23.19
C LEU A 197 11.11 11.55 -22.25
N ALA A 198 11.26 12.88 -22.33
CA ALA A 198 10.48 13.79 -21.52
C ALA A 198 8.99 13.79 -21.89
N PHE A 199 8.67 13.54 -23.17
CA PHE A 199 7.29 13.32 -23.61
C PHE A 199 6.76 11.97 -23.09
N TYR A 200 7.57 10.92 -23.10
CA TYR A 200 7.20 9.61 -22.54
C TYR A 200 6.91 9.68 -21.04
N ASP A 201 7.75 10.38 -20.27
CA ASP A 201 7.53 10.61 -18.84
C ASP A 201 6.23 11.39 -18.60
N HIS A 202 5.95 12.41 -19.42
CA HIS A 202 4.69 13.15 -19.34
C HIS A 202 3.47 12.28 -19.69
N LEU A 203 3.58 11.37 -20.67
CA LEU A 203 2.52 10.41 -20.97
C LEU A 203 2.29 9.45 -19.80
N ARG A 204 3.35 9.04 -19.10
CA ARG A 204 3.25 8.21 -17.89
C ARG A 204 2.53 8.93 -16.76
N ASP A 205 2.88 10.19 -16.50
CA ASP A 205 2.20 11.01 -15.50
C ASP A 205 0.71 11.21 -15.84
N LEU A 206 0.39 11.42 -17.12
CA LEU A 206 -1.00 11.51 -17.57
C LEU A 206 -1.75 10.17 -17.42
N ALA A 207 -1.13 9.05 -17.80
CA ALA A 207 -1.73 7.73 -17.67
C ALA A 207 -1.96 7.32 -16.21
N ASP A 208 -1.13 7.80 -15.28
CA ASP A 208 -1.33 7.60 -13.84
C ASP A 208 -2.46 8.47 -13.26
N ALA A 209 -2.70 9.64 -13.87
CA ALA A 209 -3.83 10.51 -13.52
C ALA A 209 -5.15 10.08 -14.19
N GLU A 210 -5.09 9.34 -15.29
CA GLU A 210 -6.26 8.76 -15.94
C GLU A 210 -6.94 7.73 -15.02
N PRO A 211 -8.29 7.67 -15.03
CA PRO A 211 -8.99 6.69 -14.24
C PRO A 211 -8.65 5.29 -14.76
N LYS A 212 -8.26 4.41 -13.85
CA LYS A 212 -7.88 3.02 -14.16
C LYS A 212 -9.12 2.13 -14.07
N PRO A 213 -9.21 1.05 -14.88
CA PRO A 213 -10.32 0.12 -14.77
C PRO A 213 -10.35 -0.46 -13.35
N ALA A 214 -11.55 -0.56 -12.78
CA ALA A 214 -11.71 -1.10 -11.44
C ALA A 214 -11.17 -2.54 -11.38
N CYS A 215 -10.38 -2.85 -10.35
CA CYS A 215 -9.82 -4.17 -10.11
C CYS A 215 -10.43 -4.74 -8.83
N LEU A 216 -11.13 -5.87 -8.95
CA LEU A 216 -11.70 -6.60 -7.83
C LEU A 216 -10.82 -7.81 -7.52
N ARG A 217 -10.21 -7.81 -6.34
CA ARG A 217 -9.45 -8.93 -5.79
C ARG A 217 -10.33 -9.77 -4.89
N VAL A 218 -10.36 -11.06 -5.15
CA VAL A 218 -11.18 -12.04 -4.42
C VAL A 218 -10.32 -13.23 -3.98
N PRO A 219 -10.73 -13.96 -2.92
CA PRO A 219 -10.08 -15.19 -2.52
C PRO A 219 -9.95 -16.16 -3.70
N ALA A 220 -8.81 -16.87 -3.78
CA ALA A 220 -8.52 -17.78 -4.89
C ALA A 220 -9.55 -18.92 -5.03
N ASP A 221 -10.19 -19.33 -3.93
CA ASP A 221 -11.25 -20.34 -3.87
C ASP A 221 -12.62 -19.84 -4.34
N LEU A 222 -12.86 -18.52 -4.29
CA LEU A 222 -14.06 -17.88 -4.82
C LEU A 222 -13.90 -17.33 -6.24
N ALA A 223 -12.68 -17.32 -6.77
CA ALA A 223 -12.42 -16.83 -8.12
C ALA A 223 -13.06 -17.77 -9.14
N SER A 224 -14.11 -17.29 -9.80
CA SER A 224 -14.66 -17.93 -11.00
C SER A 224 -13.63 -17.91 -12.13
N ASP A 225 -13.78 -18.76 -13.16
CA ASP A 225 -12.96 -18.69 -14.39
C ASP A 225 -13.08 -17.32 -15.12
N VAL A 226 -14.06 -16.51 -14.73
CA VAL A 226 -14.32 -15.17 -15.24
C VAL A 226 -13.26 -14.19 -14.71
N ARG A 227 -12.32 -13.82 -15.58
CA ARG A 227 -11.26 -12.82 -15.29
C ARG A 227 -11.71 -11.37 -15.49
N TYR A 228 -12.84 -11.16 -16.15
CA TYR A 228 -13.38 -9.84 -16.46
C TYR A 228 -14.89 -9.86 -16.37
N TRP A 229 -15.46 -8.88 -15.67
CA TRP A 229 -16.90 -8.61 -15.69
C TRP A 229 -17.15 -7.19 -16.19
N GLY A 230 -17.53 -7.08 -17.46
CA GLY A 230 -17.55 -5.78 -18.14
C GLY A 230 -16.14 -5.18 -18.20
N GLU A 231 -15.96 -3.98 -17.64
CA GLU A 231 -14.65 -3.31 -17.53
C GLU A 231 -13.91 -3.61 -16.21
N VAL A 232 -14.52 -4.35 -15.29
CA VAL A 232 -13.92 -4.70 -13.99
C VAL A 232 -13.02 -5.92 -14.17
N LYS A 233 -11.75 -5.79 -13.80
CA LYS A 233 -10.80 -6.91 -13.78
C LYS A 233 -10.99 -7.71 -12.49
N ILE A 234 -11.22 -9.01 -12.59
CA ILE A 234 -11.33 -9.90 -11.43
C ILE A 234 -10.00 -10.66 -11.28
N GLN A 235 -9.34 -10.47 -10.15
CA GLN A 235 -8.05 -11.08 -9.85
C GLN A 235 -8.12 -11.96 -8.59
N PRO A 236 -7.81 -13.27 -8.69
CA PRO A 236 -7.63 -14.09 -7.51
C PRO A 236 -6.41 -13.62 -6.73
N ASP A 237 -6.53 -13.61 -5.41
CA ASP A 237 -5.47 -13.29 -4.47
C ASP A 237 -5.43 -14.36 -3.37
N GLU A 238 -4.29 -15.04 -3.23
CA GLU A 238 -4.07 -16.10 -2.24
C GLU A 238 -3.84 -15.53 -0.83
N GLU A 239 -3.48 -14.25 -0.71
CA GLU A 239 -3.37 -13.61 0.61
C GLU A 239 -4.74 -13.34 1.23
N ILE A 240 -5.78 -13.21 0.41
CA ILE A 240 -7.14 -12.92 0.84
C ILE A 240 -7.79 -14.25 1.26
N CYS A 241 -8.04 -14.38 2.56
CA CYS A 241 -8.74 -15.54 3.10
C CYS A 241 -10.26 -15.38 3.00
N GLU A 242 -10.77 -14.17 3.25
CA GLU A 242 -12.20 -13.86 3.19
C GLU A 242 -12.45 -12.43 2.70
N GLY A 243 -13.64 -12.17 2.18
CA GLY A 243 -14.07 -10.85 1.71
C GLY A 243 -13.56 -10.53 0.31
N PHE A 244 -13.30 -9.25 0.03
CA PHE A 244 -12.77 -8.79 -1.25
C PHE A 244 -12.07 -7.45 -1.08
N GLN A 245 -11.20 -7.12 -2.02
CA GLN A 245 -10.54 -5.82 -2.09
C GLN A 245 -10.81 -5.21 -3.47
N MET A 246 -11.17 -3.94 -3.52
CA MET A 246 -11.48 -3.26 -4.78
C MET A 246 -10.62 -2.02 -4.95
N GLU A 247 -9.94 -1.93 -6.09
CA GLU A 247 -9.16 -0.78 -6.53
C GLU A 247 -9.95 -0.05 -7.61
N ALA A 248 -10.44 1.16 -7.34
CA ALA A 248 -11.17 1.99 -8.31
C ALA A 248 -10.87 3.47 -8.06
N ASP A 249 -10.70 4.27 -9.11
CA ASP A 249 -10.50 5.73 -9.02
C ASP A 249 -9.39 6.16 -8.05
N ASN A 250 -8.26 5.44 -8.04
CA ASN A 250 -7.15 5.63 -7.10
C ASN A 250 -7.52 5.47 -5.61
N CYS A 251 -8.67 4.87 -5.31
CA CYS A 251 -9.11 4.46 -3.99
C CYS A 251 -9.00 2.95 -3.84
N LEU A 252 -8.56 2.52 -2.65
CA LEU A 252 -8.54 1.12 -2.24
C LEU A 252 -9.67 0.91 -1.22
N TYR A 253 -10.66 0.12 -1.59
CA TYR A 253 -11.73 -0.33 -0.70
C TYR A 253 -11.36 -1.70 -0.19
N ASP A 254 -11.01 -1.77 1.09
CA ASP A 254 -10.56 -3.01 1.72
C ASP A 254 -11.67 -3.59 2.61
N TYR A 255 -12.28 -4.67 2.15
CA TYR A 255 -13.24 -5.47 2.89
C TYR A 255 -12.72 -6.90 3.05
N CYS A 256 -11.40 -7.11 2.99
CA CYS A 256 -10.81 -8.43 3.11
C CYS A 256 -10.27 -8.73 4.50
N ILE A 257 -10.22 -10.03 4.81
CA ILE A 257 -9.45 -10.58 5.91
C ILE A 257 -8.29 -11.35 5.29
N LYS A 258 -7.06 -10.95 5.63
CA LYS A 258 -5.87 -11.59 5.09
C LYS A 258 -5.53 -12.86 5.86
N ALA A 259 -4.99 -13.86 5.17
CA ALA A 259 -4.58 -15.14 5.76
C ALA A 259 -3.61 -14.96 6.95
N ARG A 260 -2.71 -13.97 6.85
CA ARG A 260 -1.76 -13.58 7.92
C ARG A 260 -2.42 -13.08 9.22
N GLU A 261 -3.67 -12.64 9.17
CA GLU A 261 -4.41 -12.14 10.33
C GLU A 261 -5.10 -13.27 11.10
N MET A 262 -5.16 -14.46 10.49
CA MET A 262 -5.76 -15.66 11.06
C MET A 262 -4.74 -16.67 11.62
N SER A 263 -3.44 -16.48 11.36
CA SER A 263 -2.32 -17.27 11.90
C SER A 263 -1.81 -16.69 13.22
#